data_AF-A0A1Y6BWV5-F1
#
_entry.id   AF-A0A1Y6BWV5-F1
#
_cell.length_a   1.000
_cell.length_b   1.000
_cell.length_c   1.000
_cell.angle_alpha   90.00
_cell.angle_beta   90.00
_cell.angle_gamma   90.00
#
_symmetry.space_group_name_H-M   'P 1'
#
loop_
_entity.id
_entity.type
_entity.pdbx_description
1 polymer ?
#
loop_
_entity_poly.entity_id
_entity_poly.type
_entity_poly.pdbx_seq_one_letter_code
_entity_poly.pdbx_strand_id
1 'polypeptide(L)'
;MREYRFKILQEGDFLCGLSEKEMIIRNANGDYHIHKLCGLDGGKPSFFKSFEVVAIHDIEDASEKVTLIKFGEEYRAYKIIGIREGFPTFDESFCIVVKRGIGKIEVYDSETDLTITLPAMEGE
;
A
#
# COMPACT_ATOMS: atom_id res chain seq x y z
N MET A 1 -1.64 -10.86 -14.06
CA MET A 1 -1.48 -9.69 -13.16
C MET A 1 -1.60 -10.15 -11.72
N ARG A 2 -0.71 -9.69 -10.82
CA ARG A 2 -0.79 -10.01 -9.38
C ARG A 2 -1.25 -8.79 -8.58
N GLU A 3 -2.28 -8.99 -7.77
CA GLU A 3 -2.89 -7.96 -6.92
C GLU A 3 -2.61 -8.26 -5.45
N TYR A 4 -1.97 -7.32 -4.75
CA TYR A 4 -1.61 -7.45 -3.33
C TYR A 4 -2.54 -6.62 -2.47
N ARG A 5 -3.37 -7.28 -1.66
CA ARG A 5 -4.44 -6.69 -0.85
C ARG A 5 -4.01 -6.55 0.60
N PHE A 6 -3.73 -5.33 1.03
CA PHE A 6 -3.40 -4.98 2.41
C PHE A 6 -4.68 -4.61 3.16
N LYS A 7 -5.12 -5.48 4.06
CA LYS A 7 -6.35 -5.32 4.83
C LYS A 7 -6.03 -4.76 6.21
N ILE A 8 -5.55 -3.52 6.30
CA ILE A 8 -4.98 -2.97 7.55
C ILE A 8 -5.68 -1.70 8.04
N LEU A 9 -6.53 -1.08 7.22
CA LEU A 9 -7.23 0.15 7.61
C LEU A 9 -8.37 -0.15 8.58
N GLN A 10 -8.50 0.69 9.60
CA GLN A 10 -9.65 0.75 10.49
C GLN A 10 -10.66 1.81 10.02
N GLU A 11 -11.79 1.91 10.72
CA GLU A 11 -12.78 2.93 10.44
C GLU A 11 -12.24 4.33 10.79
N GLY A 12 -12.34 5.26 9.84
CA GLY A 12 -11.81 6.62 9.97
C GLY A 12 -10.33 6.77 9.57
N ASP A 13 -9.65 5.68 9.20
CA ASP A 13 -8.28 5.76 8.70
C ASP A 13 -8.21 6.28 7.25
N PHE A 14 -7.13 7.00 6.95
CA PHE A 14 -6.80 7.54 5.65
C PHE A 14 -5.40 7.11 5.23
N LEU A 15 -5.27 6.53 4.03
CA LEU A 15 -3.95 6.29 3.43
C LEU A 15 -3.40 7.62 2.93
N CYS A 16 -2.24 8.00 3.46
CA CYS A 16 -1.62 9.30 3.22
C CYS A 16 -0.44 9.23 2.28
N GLY A 17 0.31 8.15 2.34
CA GLY A 17 1.52 7.97 1.55
C GLY A 17 1.88 6.51 1.41
N LEU A 18 2.48 6.17 0.28
CA LEU A 18 3.00 4.83 0.02
C LEU A 18 4.27 4.95 -0.84
N SER A 19 5.34 4.34 -0.35
CA SER A 19 6.63 4.25 -1.03
C SER A 19 7.12 2.80 -1.05
N GLU A 20 8.26 2.57 -1.69
CA GLU A 20 8.95 1.28 -1.70
C GLU A 20 9.35 0.79 -0.29
N LYS A 21 9.44 1.72 0.68
CA LYS A 21 9.93 1.45 2.04
C LYS A 21 8.87 1.60 3.12
N GLU A 22 7.85 2.39 2.88
CA GLU A 22 6.95 2.84 3.95
C GLU A 22 5.51 3.03 3.45
N MET A 23 4.57 2.77 4.34
CA MET A 23 3.16 3.08 4.16
C MET A 23 2.70 3.93 5.34
N ILE A 24 2.13 5.08 5.03
CA ILE A 24 1.74 6.10 6.01
C ILE A 24 0.22 6.15 6.05
N ILE A 25 -0.35 5.84 7.21
CA ILE A 25 -1.79 5.86 7.46
C ILE A 25 -2.08 6.88 8.55
N ARG A 26 -2.98 7.82 8.28
CA ARG A 26 -3.53 8.68 9.33
C ARG A 26 -4.74 8.00 9.96
N ASN A 27 -4.73 7.80 11.27
CA ASN A 27 -5.84 7.19 11.97
C ASN A 27 -6.98 8.20 12.22
N ALA A 28 -8.14 7.70 12.69
CA ALA A 28 -9.31 8.54 12.99
C ALA A 28 -9.06 9.64 14.04
N ASN A 29 -8.09 9.43 14.95
CA ASN A 29 -7.70 10.41 15.97
C ASN A 29 -6.74 11.48 15.41
N GLY A 30 -6.25 11.29 14.19
CA GLY A 30 -5.36 12.19 13.49
C GLY A 30 -3.87 11.84 13.62
N ASP A 31 -3.49 10.77 14.32
CA ASP A 31 -2.10 10.32 14.40
C ASP A 31 -1.67 9.60 13.13
N TYR A 32 -0.37 9.54 12.86
CA TYR A 32 0.19 8.80 11.73
C TYR A 32 0.81 7.49 12.19
N HIS A 33 0.43 6.40 11.52
CA HIS A 33 1.03 5.08 11.63
C HIS A 33 1.92 4.87 10.40
N ILE A 34 3.22 4.72 10.61
CA ILE A 34 4.19 4.43 9.55
C ILE A 34 4.54 2.94 9.63
N HIS A 35 4.13 2.19 8.61
CA HIS A 35 4.47 0.79 8.46
C HIS A 35 5.65 0.62 7.52
N LYS A 36 6.65 -0.17 7.93
CA LYS A 36 7.74 -0.56 7.03
C LYS A 36 7.22 -1.54 5.97
N LEU A 37 7.65 -1.29 4.74
CA LEU A 37 7.42 -2.11 3.56
C LEU A 37 8.76 -2.50 2.95
N CYS A 38 8.81 -3.67 2.34
CA CYS A 38 9.95 -4.10 1.53
C CYS A 38 9.50 -5.01 0.39
N GLY A 39 10.39 -5.26 -0.57
CA GLY A 39 10.14 -6.21 -1.66
C GLY A 39 9.23 -5.70 -2.78
N LEU A 40 8.85 -4.42 -2.76
CA LEU A 40 8.06 -3.79 -3.82
C LEU A 40 8.79 -3.80 -5.16
N ASP A 41 10.08 -3.50 -5.16
CA ASP A 41 10.92 -3.39 -6.36
C ASP A 41 11.05 -4.73 -7.10
N GLY A 42 10.95 -5.83 -6.36
CA GLY A 42 11.00 -7.20 -6.86
C GLY A 42 9.63 -7.83 -7.12
N GLY A 43 8.54 -7.07 -7.00
CA GLY A 43 7.16 -7.57 -7.19
C GLY A 43 6.74 -8.61 -6.14
N LYS A 44 7.36 -8.60 -4.95
CA LYS A 44 7.05 -9.49 -3.82
C LYS A 44 6.95 -8.66 -2.53
N PRO A 45 5.97 -7.75 -2.43
CA PRO A 45 5.85 -6.89 -1.26
C PRO A 45 5.63 -7.71 0.00
N SER A 46 6.31 -7.30 1.05
CA SER A 46 6.16 -7.83 2.40
C SER A 46 5.91 -6.68 3.37
N PHE A 47 5.17 -6.96 4.44
CA PHE A 47 4.70 -5.98 5.40
C PHE A 47 5.04 -6.41 6.82
N PHE A 48 5.46 -5.44 7.61
CA PHE A 48 5.66 -5.60 9.04
C PHE A 48 4.40 -5.13 9.78
N LYS A 49 3.91 -5.98 10.69
CA LYS A 49 2.72 -5.67 11.51
C LYS A 49 2.98 -4.52 12.49
N SER A 50 4.21 -4.35 12.94
CA SER A 50 4.63 -3.21 13.74
C SER A 50 4.60 -1.94 12.90
N PHE A 51 4.09 -0.87 13.50
CA PHE A 51 4.16 0.48 12.96
C PHE A 51 4.74 1.41 13.99
N GLU A 52 5.48 2.39 13.52
CA GLU A 52 5.89 3.52 14.34
C GLU A 52 4.72 4.51 14.38
N VAL A 53 4.26 4.84 15.59
CA VAL A 53 3.26 5.89 15.79
C VAL A 53 3.99 7.21 15.92
N VAL A 54 3.68 8.14 15.04
CA VAL A 54 4.29 9.47 15.02
C VAL A 54 3.22 10.53 14.83
N ALA A 55 3.28 11.57 15.67
CA ALA A 55 2.49 12.78 15.47
C ALA A 55 3.27 13.66 14.49
N ILE A 56 3.03 13.51 13.19
CA ILE A 56 3.68 14.30 12.14
C ILE A 56 2.74 15.42 11.70
N HIS A 57 3.24 16.65 11.66
CA HIS A 57 2.45 17.83 11.33
C HIS A 57 2.40 18.19 9.83
N ASP A 58 3.20 17.56 8.96
CA ASP A 58 3.14 17.79 7.50
C ASP A 58 3.52 16.55 6.68
N ILE A 59 2.81 16.36 5.55
CA ILE A 59 2.67 15.08 4.82
C ILE A 59 3.37 15.06 3.45
N GLU A 60 3.99 16.17 3.06
CA GLU A 60 4.36 16.44 1.66
C GLU A 60 5.53 15.60 1.12
N ASP A 61 6.11 14.70 1.92
CA ASP A 61 7.29 13.88 1.53
C ASP A 61 6.98 12.43 1.09
N ALA A 62 5.72 12.10 0.77
CA ALA A 62 5.38 10.76 0.28
C ALA A 62 5.75 10.55 -1.22
N SER A 63 6.98 10.07 -1.46
CA SER A 63 7.50 9.36 -2.66
C SER A 63 6.78 9.55 -4.02
N GLU A 64 7.45 10.23 -4.95
CA GLU A 64 7.02 10.57 -6.33
C GLU A 64 6.84 9.39 -7.32
N LYS A 65 7.14 8.14 -6.97
CA LYS A 65 7.17 7.00 -7.93
C LYS A 65 5.94 6.11 -7.95
N VAL A 66 5.01 6.35 -7.03
CA VAL A 66 3.77 5.57 -6.88
C VAL A 66 2.61 6.54 -6.87
N THR A 67 1.55 6.24 -7.64
CA THR A 67 0.31 7.03 -7.63
C THR A 67 -0.74 6.30 -6.80
N LEU A 68 -1.46 7.04 -5.96
CA LEU A 68 -2.58 6.56 -5.18
C LEU A 68 -3.91 7.03 -5.81
N ILE A 69 -4.79 6.08 -6.09
CA ILE A 69 -6.12 6.34 -6.65
C ILE A 69 -7.17 5.76 -5.71
N LYS A 70 -8.11 6.59 -5.25
CA LYS A 70 -9.24 6.13 -4.43
C LYS A 70 -10.36 5.59 -5.32
N PHE A 71 -10.79 4.35 -5.06
CA PHE A 71 -11.92 3.71 -5.71
C PHE A 71 -12.92 3.26 -4.64
N GLY A 72 -13.97 4.05 -4.40
CA GLY A 72 -14.94 3.77 -3.34
C GLY A 72 -14.28 3.76 -1.95
N GLU A 73 -14.29 2.59 -1.28
CA GLU A 73 -13.71 2.38 0.06
C GLU A 73 -12.29 1.83 0.04
N GLU A 74 -11.70 1.56 -1.13
CA GLU A 74 -10.33 1.08 -1.27
C GLU A 74 -9.43 2.13 -1.92
N TYR A 75 -8.14 2.06 -1.59
CA TYR A 75 -7.08 2.81 -2.24
C TYR A 75 -6.28 1.84 -3.10
N ARG A 76 -6.01 2.23 -4.34
CA ARG A 76 -5.17 1.48 -5.25
C ARG A 76 -3.87 2.23 -5.47
N ALA A 77 -2.76 1.53 -5.37
CA ALA A 77 -1.46 2.09 -5.68
C ALA A 77 -0.87 1.43 -6.91
N TYR A 78 -0.41 2.28 -7.83
CA TYR A 78 0.22 1.87 -9.07
C TYR A 78 1.63 2.42 -9.14
N LYS A 79 2.57 1.57 -9.54
CA LYS A 79 3.91 2.01 -9.90
C LYS A 79 3.85 2.77 -11.22
N ILE A 80 4.45 3.96 -11.28
CA ILE A 80 4.55 4.73 -12.50
C ILE A 80 5.81 4.27 -13.24
N ILE A 81 5.67 3.73 -14.45
CA ILE A 81 6.80 3.27 -15.29
C ILE A 81 7.24 4.33 -16.31
N GLY A 82 6.44 5.38 -16.48
CA GLY A 82 6.77 6.51 -17.33
C GLY A 82 5.60 7.48 -17.41
N ILE A 83 5.79 8.54 -18.17
CA ILE A 83 4.72 9.49 -18.52
C ILE A 83 4.63 9.51 -20.02
N ARG A 84 3.44 9.21 -20.56
CA ARG A 84 3.17 9.28 -21.99
C ARG A 84 2.06 10.29 -22.21
N GLU A 85 2.34 11.31 -23.03
CA GLU A 85 1.37 12.36 -23.39
C GLU A 85 0.78 13.11 -22.18
N GLY A 86 1.59 13.28 -21.12
CA GLY A 86 1.15 13.96 -19.88
C GLY A 86 0.36 13.07 -18.93
N PHE A 87 0.09 11.81 -19.27
CA PHE A 87 -0.56 10.85 -18.40
C PHE A 87 0.45 9.84 -17.85
N PRO A 88 0.36 9.46 -16.56
CA PRO A 88 1.21 8.42 -16.00
C PRO A 88 0.88 7.08 -16.65
N THR A 89 1.90 6.39 -17.12
CA THR A 89 1.83 5.00 -17.56
C THR A 89 2.08 4.11 -16.34
N PHE A 90 1.16 3.20 -16.05
CA PHE A 90 1.24 2.32 -14.90
C PHE A 90 1.87 0.96 -15.23
N ASP A 91 2.55 0.37 -14.26
CA ASP A 91 2.95 -1.03 -14.31
C ASP A 91 1.72 -1.93 -14.16
N GLU A 92 1.33 -2.64 -15.22
CA GLU A 92 0.19 -3.57 -15.18
C GLU A 92 0.53 -4.94 -14.58
N SER A 93 1.82 -5.21 -14.31
CA SER A 93 2.22 -6.47 -13.68
C SER A 93 1.86 -6.52 -12.19
N PHE A 94 1.65 -5.35 -11.58
CA PHE A 94 1.60 -5.17 -10.13
C PHE A 94 0.61 -4.07 -9.70
N CYS A 95 -0.24 -4.37 -8.72
CA CYS A 95 -1.10 -3.38 -8.08
C CYS A 95 -1.21 -3.67 -6.58
N ILE A 96 -1.15 -2.61 -5.76
CA ILE A 96 -1.48 -2.70 -4.34
C ILE A 96 -2.90 -2.19 -4.14
N VAL A 97 -3.71 -2.97 -3.44
CA VAL A 97 -5.03 -2.56 -2.97
C VAL A 97 -5.01 -2.47 -1.45
N VAL A 98 -5.21 -1.28 -0.91
CA VAL A 98 -5.33 -1.04 0.54
C VAL A 98 -6.79 -0.83 0.86
N LYS A 99 -7.33 -1.65 1.77
CA LYS A 99 -8.75 -1.57 2.18
C LYS A 99 -8.94 -1.92 3.65
N ARG A 100 -10.16 -1.69 4.16
CA ARG A 100 -10.54 -2.08 5.52
C ARG A 100 -10.33 -3.58 5.77
N GLY A 101 -9.83 -3.94 6.94
CA GLY A 101 -9.83 -5.34 7.39
C GLY A 101 -8.94 -5.64 8.60
N ILE A 102 -8.54 -6.91 8.75
CA ILE A 102 -8.06 -7.50 10.02
C ILE A 102 -6.53 -7.63 10.17
N GLY A 103 -5.74 -6.81 9.47
CA GLY A 103 -4.28 -6.81 9.56
C GLY A 103 -3.57 -7.93 8.77
N LYS A 104 -4.00 -8.23 7.54
CA LYS A 104 -3.41 -9.30 6.71
C LYS A 104 -3.16 -8.90 5.25
N ILE A 105 -2.24 -9.58 4.57
CA ILE A 105 -2.01 -9.47 3.13
C ILE A 105 -2.60 -10.67 2.40
N GLU A 106 -3.40 -10.43 1.37
CA GLU A 106 -3.81 -11.44 0.40
C GLU A 106 -3.17 -11.13 -0.96
N VAL A 107 -2.74 -12.16 -1.70
CA VAL A 107 -2.27 -12.02 -3.08
C VAL A 107 -3.23 -12.75 -3.98
N TYR A 108 -3.78 -12.03 -4.94
CA TYR A 108 -4.62 -12.59 -6.00
C TYR A 108 -3.83 -12.63 -7.31
N ASP A 109 -3.81 -13.78 -7.98
CA ASP A 109 -3.19 -13.94 -9.29
C ASP A 109 -4.27 -14.16 -10.35
N SER A 110 -4.43 -13.18 -11.25
CA SER A 110 -5.50 -13.17 -12.25
C SER A 110 -5.35 -14.24 -13.33
N GLU A 111 -4.14 -14.79 -13.53
CA GLU A 111 -3.90 -15.80 -14.57
C GLU A 111 -4.34 -17.19 -14.09
N THR A 112 -4.26 -17.42 -12.78
CA THR A 112 -4.57 -18.71 -12.16
C THR A 112 -5.86 -18.71 -11.35
N ASP A 113 -6.47 -17.54 -11.14
CA ASP A 113 -7.64 -17.30 -10.29
C ASP A 113 -7.45 -17.78 -8.83
N LEU A 114 -6.19 -17.79 -8.37
CA LEU A 114 -5.83 -18.22 -7.02
C LEU A 114 -5.65 -17.01 -6.10
N THR A 115 -6.15 -17.14 -4.87
CA THR A 115 -5.87 -16.21 -3.78
C THR A 115 -5.06 -16.92 -2.69
N ILE A 116 -3.91 -16.38 -2.34
CA ILE A 116 -3.07 -16.85 -1.22
C ILE A 116 -3.02 -15.78 -0.13
N THR A 117 -2.97 -16.19 1.14
CA THR A 117 -2.71 -15.26 2.25
C THR A 117 -1.24 -15.31 2.58
N LEU A 118 -0.56 -14.15 2.57
CA LEU A 118 0.81 -14.07 3.04
C LEU A 118 0.81 -13.80 4.56
N PRO A 119 1.63 -14.53 5.33
CA PRO A 119 1.83 -14.20 6.73
C PRO A 119 2.47 -12.82 6.81
N ALA A 120 1.94 -11.95 7.68
CA ALA A 120 2.63 -10.70 7.98
C ALA A 120 3.91 -11.00 8.74
N MET A 121 4.96 -10.24 8.48
CA MET A 121 6.22 -10.41 9.21
C MET A 121 6.06 -9.85 10.63
N GLU A 122 6.48 -10.64 11.62
CA GLU A 122 6.71 -10.14 12.98
C GLU A 122 7.99 -9.28 12.94
N GLY A 123 7.97 -8.14 13.64
CA GLY A 123 9.03 -7.14 13.54
C GLY A 123 10.39 -7.63 14.05
N GLU A 124 11.46 -7.02 13.52
CA GLU A 124 12.69 -6.73 14.28
C GLU A 124 12.54 -5.38 14.98
#